data_AF-A0A951Q9J1-F1
#
_entry.id   AF-A0A951Q9J1-F1
#
_cell.length_a   1.000
_cell.length_b   1.000
_cell.length_c   1.000
_cell.angle_alpha   90.00
_cell.angle_beta   90.00
_cell.angle_gamma   90.00
#
_symmetry.space_group_name_H-M   'P 1'
#
loop_
_entity.id
_entity.type
_entity.pdbx_description
1 polymer ?
#
loop_
_entity_poly.entity_id
_entity_poly.type
_entity_poly.pdbx_seq_one_letter_code
_entity_poly.pdbx_strand_id
1 'polypeptide(L)'
;MKKKHTNALLLALLNSLADFDGQVPPAALPILDELQQRSDTLPPLYADVFGLFPSATCADLVQHIDSLPQDQVAIASYAFQIFRSYEQMLRIDTTQMSPEQRAACESQMERIRSLVNRAKSAMVETPEDKPPE
;
A
#
# COMPACT_ATOMS: atom_id res chain seq x y z
N MET A 1 10.36 6.97 -19.67
CA MET A 1 9.61 8.08 -19.02
C MET A 1 8.25 7.62 -18.47
N LYS A 2 7.46 6.81 -19.20
CA LYS A 2 6.13 6.33 -18.76
C LYS A 2 6.10 5.65 -17.38
N LYS A 3 6.99 4.68 -17.10
CA LYS A 3 7.05 3.99 -15.79
C LYS A 3 7.29 4.91 -14.57
N LYS A 4 8.09 5.98 -14.73
CA LYS A 4 8.30 6.97 -13.65
C LYS A 4 7.02 7.74 -13.34
N HIS A 5 6.24 8.06 -14.37
CA HIS A 5 4.94 8.72 -14.24
C HIS A 5 3.89 7.76 -13.64
N THR A 6 3.90 6.47 -14.03
CA THR A 6 3.03 5.45 -13.42
C THR A 6 3.26 5.32 -11.91
N ASN A 7 4.52 5.26 -11.47
CA ASN A 7 4.84 5.23 -10.04
C ASN A 7 4.37 6.49 -9.30
N ALA A 8 4.42 7.66 -9.94
CA ALA A 8 3.94 8.91 -9.35
C ALA A 8 2.41 8.91 -9.18
N LEU A 9 1.67 8.42 -10.18
CA LEU A 9 0.21 8.29 -10.11
C LEU A 9 -0.23 7.27 -9.06
N LEU A 10 0.42 6.10 -9.03
CA LEU A 10 0.21 5.07 -8.02
C LEU A 10 0.40 5.63 -6.60
N LEU A 11 1.45 6.44 -6.40
CA LEU A 11 1.69 7.10 -5.12
C LEU A 11 0.62 8.17 -4.80
N ALA A 12 0.20 8.94 -5.79
CA ALA A 12 -0.83 9.97 -5.64
C ALA A 12 -2.20 9.37 -5.29
N LEU A 13 -2.57 8.24 -5.92
CA LEU A 13 -3.77 7.48 -5.60
C LEU A 13 -3.77 7.08 -4.13
N LEU A 14 -2.66 6.51 -3.64
CA LEU A 14 -2.60 6.00 -2.27
C LEU A 14 -2.55 7.08 -1.21
N ASN A 15 -1.90 8.21 -1.46
CA ASN A 15 -2.01 9.35 -0.55
C ASN A 15 -3.47 9.82 -0.48
N SER A 16 -4.16 9.85 -1.63
CA SER A 16 -5.58 10.22 -1.67
C SER A 16 -6.47 9.23 -0.92
N LEU A 17 -6.19 7.92 -0.98
CA LEU A 17 -6.96 6.92 -0.23
C LEU A 17 -6.64 6.92 1.28
N ALA A 18 -5.40 7.22 1.66
CA ALA A 18 -4.98 7.29 3.06
C ALA A 18 -5.59 8.49 3.80
N ASP A 19 -5.88 9.58 3.11
CA ASP A 19 -6.49 10.78 3.69
C ASP A 19 -8.01 10.63 3.94
N PHE A 20 -8.65 9.60 3.37
CA PHE A 20 -10.11 9.45 3.34
C PHE A 20 -10.63 8.13 3.95
N ASP A 21 -9.90 7.54 4.90
CA ASP A 21 -10.24 6.26 5.52
C ASP A 21 -10.58 5.17 4.49
N GLY A 22 -9.87 5.14 3.35
CA GLY A 22 -10.12 4.18 2.26
C GLY A 22 -11.30 4.48 1.36
N GLN A 23 -12.03 5.58 1.56
CA GLN A 23 -12.98 6.04 0.56
C GLN A 23 -12.21 6.56 -0.65
N VAL A 24 -12.71 6.29 -1.86
CA VAL A 24 -12.17 6.89 -3.09
C VAL A 24 -12.62 8.35 -3.15
N PRO A 25 -11.76 9.34 -2.87
CA PRO A 25 -12.19 10.72 -2.96
C PRO A 25 -12.40 11.12 -4.42
N PRO A 26 -13.23 12.14 -4.71
CA PRO A 26 -13.37 12.68 -6.06
C PRO A 26 -12.03 13.08 -6.70
N ALA A 27 -11.04 13.47 -5.89
CA ALA A 27 -9.69 13.78 -6.34
C ALA A 27 -8.89 12.56 -6.83
N ALA A 28 -9.27 11.34 -6.43
CA ALA A 28 -8.66 10.10 -6.89
C ALA A 28 -9.25 9.58 -8.20
N LEU A 29 -10.47 9.99 -8.58
CA LEU A 29 -11.14 9.53 -9.80
C LEU A 29 -10.31 9.77 -11.08
N PRO A 30 -9.73 10.97 -11.32
CA PRO A 30 -8.89 11.20 -12.50
C PRO A 30 -7.62 10.33 -12.51
N ILE A 31 -7.12 9.98 -11.32
CA ILE A 31 -5.93 9.14 -11.16
C ILE A 31 -6.28 7.68 -11.47
N LEU A 32 -7.44 7.20 -11.01
CA LEU A 32 -7.98 5.88 -11.34
C LEU A 32 -8.22 5.74 -12.85
N ASP A 33 -8.85 6.72 -13.48
CA ASP A 33 -9.08 6.73 -14.94
C ASP A 33 -7.76 6.63 -15.71
N GLU A 34 -6.73 7.39 -15.30
CA GLU A 34 -5.42 7.37 -15.95
C GLU A 34 -4.66 6.05 -15.70
N LEU A 35 -4.82 5.43 -14.53
CA LEU A 35 -4.21 4.14 -14.20
C LEU A 35 -4.92 2.97 -14.90
N GLN A 36 -6.24 3.06 -15.09
CA GLN A 36 -7.04 2.04 -15.75
C GLN A 36 -6.61 1.81 -17.21
N GLN A 37 -6.15 2.87 -17.87
CA GLN A 37 -5.67 2.81 -19.26
C GLN A 37 -4.23 2.30 -19.38
N ARG A 38 -3.56 1.94 -18.26
CA ARG A 38 -2.15 1.51 -18.26
C ARG A 38 -2.01 0.02 -18.07
N SER A 39 -1.24 -0.59 -18.96
CA SER A 39 -0.81 -1.99 -18.90
C SER A 39 0.53 -2.17 -18.18
N ASP A 40 1.02 -1.14 -17.46
CA ASP A 40 2.24 -1.26 -16.68
C ASP A 40 2.01 -2.23 -15.51
N THR A 41 2.94 -3.16 -15.31
CA THR A 41 2.93 -4.07 -14.15
C THR A 41 3.10 -3.28 -12.85
N LEU A 42 2.34 -3.64 -11.83
CA LEU A 42 2.43 -3.05 -10.51
C LEU A 42 3.81 -3.29 -9.88
N PRO A 43 4.33 -2.33 -9.10
CA PRO A 43 5.44 -2.63 -8.21
C PRO A 43 5.02 -3.70 -7.18
N PRO A 44 5.93 -4.60 -6.76
CA PRO A 44 5.58 -5.74 -5.90
C PRO A 44 4.79 -5.37 -4.64
N LEU A 45 5.17 -4.28 -3.96
CA LEU A 45 4.46 -3.82 -2.77
C LEU A 45 2.97 -3.50 -3.00
N TYR A 46 2.63 -3.00 -4.19
CA TYR A 46 1.24 -2.69 -4.54
C TYR A 46 0.45 -3.96 -4.79
N ALA A 47 1.05 -4.93 -5.48
CA ALA A 47 0.40 -6.22 -5.68
C ALA A 47 0.17 -6.93 -4.34
N ASP A 48 1.18 -6.95 -3.48
CA ASP A 48 1.10 -7.59 -2.16
C ASP A 48 0.01 -6.95 -1.28
N VAL A 49 -0.04 -5.61 -1.20
CA VAL A 49 -0.97 -4.88 -0.33
C VAL A 49 -2.45 -5.01 -0.76
N PHE A 50 -2.68 -5.21 -2.05
CA PHE A 50 -4.03 -5.41 -2.58
C PHE A 50 -4.34 -6.88 -2.88
N GLY A 51 -3.51 -7.82 -2.42
CA GLY A 51 -3.75 -9.26 -2.64
C GLY A 51 -3.75 -9.69 -4.11
N LEU A 52 -3.08 -8.94 -4.98
CA LEU A 52 -3.03 -9.18 -6.42
C LEU A 52 -1.84 -10.08 -6.79
N PHE A 53 -1.97 -10.77 -7.93
CA PHE A 53 -0.87 -11.56 -8.48
C PHE A 53 0.35 -10.68 -8.79
N PRO A 54 1.60 -11.22 -8.68
CA PRO A 54 2.82 -10.45 -8.99
C PRO A 54 2.90 -9.92 -10.43
N SER A 55 2.12 -10.48 -11.35
CA SER A 55 1.99 -10.04 -12.75
C SER A 55 0.89 -9.00 -12.97
N ALA A 56 0.17 -8.59 -11.93
CA ALA A 56 -0.94 -7.66 -12.03
C ALA A 56 -0.49 -6.30 -12.57
N THR A 57 -1.38 -5.69 -13.33
CA THR A 57 -1.21 -4.38 -13.97
C THR A 57 -1.92 -3.28 -13.20
N CYS A 58 -1.65 -2.03 -13.56
CA CYS A 58 -2.36 -0.87 -13.01
C CYS A 58 -3.87 -0.96 -13.27
N ALA A 59 -4.29 -1.50 -14.41
CA ALA A 59 -5.70 -1.75 -14.70
C ALA A 59 -6.33 -2.78 -13.75
N ASP A 60 -5.60 -3.85 -13.44
CA ASP A 60 -6.07 -4.89 -12.50
C ASP A 60 -6.23 -4.30 -11.09
N LEU A 61 -5.33 -3.40 -10.66
CA LEU A 61 -5.46 -2.70 -9.39
C LEU A 61 -6.71 -1.82 -9.32
N VAL A 62 -6.98 -1.05 -10.38
CA VAL A 62 -8.17 -0.17 -10.42
C VAL A 62 -9.44 -1.01 -10.36
N GLN A 63 -9.54 -2.06 -11.17
CA GLN A 63 -10.67 -2.97 -11.15
C GLN A 63 -10.86 -3.62 -9.77
N HIS A 64 -9.75 -3.99 -9.11
CA HIS A 64 -9.81 -4.56 -7.79
C HIS A 64 -10.32 -3.56 -6.76
N ILE A 65 -9.80 -2.32 -6.74
CA ILE A 65 -10.26 -1.25 -5.85
C ILE A 65 -11.76 -0.98 -6.03
N ASP A 66 -12.25 -0.93 -7.28
CA ASP A 66 -13.67 -0.72 -7.57
C ASP A 66 -14.56 -1.88 -7.09
N SER A 67 -14.00 -3.09 -7.03
CA SER A 67 -14.70 -4.30 -6.57
C SER A 67 -14.67 -4.49 -5.05
N LEU A 68 -13.74 -3.83 -4.36
CA LEU A 68 -13.53 -4.01 -2.92
C LEU A 68 -14.55 -3.19 -2.10
N PRO A 69 -15.03 -3.76 -0.98
CA PRO A 69 -15.70 -2.97 0.05
C PRO A 69 -14.82 -1.83 0.58
N GLN A 70 -15.43 -0.70 0.95
CA GLN A 70 -14.69 0.49 1.41
C GLN A 70 -13.79 0.21 2.61
N ASP A 71 -14.21 -0.66 3.52
CA ASP A 71 -13.43 -1.10 4.67
C ASP A 71 -12.17 -1.88 4.26
N GLN A 72 -12.23 -2.68 3.19
CA GLN A 72 -11.06 -3.38 2.67
C GLN A 72 -10.10 -2.41 1.95
N VAL A 73 -10.62 -1.43 1.22
CA VAL A 73 -9.80 -0.36 0.64
C VAL A 73 -9.10 0.45 1.73
N ALA A 74 -9.76 0.68 2.87
CA ALA A 74 -9.17 1.35 4.04
C ALA A 74 -8.04 0.53 4.66
N ILE A 75 -8.26 -0.77 4.89
CA ILE A 75 -7.26 -1.69 5.43
C ILE A 75 -6.04 -1.75 4.52
N ALA A 76 -6.22 -1.92 3.21
CA ALA A 76 -5.13 -1.95 2.23
C ALA A 76 -4.37 -0.61 2.19
N SER A 77 -5.08 0.51 2.18
CA SER A 77 -4.46 1.84 2.17
C SER A 77 -3.63 2.09 3.42
N TYR A 78 -4.13 1.69 4.60
CA TYR A 78 -3.40 1.79 5.85
C TYR A 78 -2.18 0.87 5.90
N ALA A 79 -2.33 -0.38 5.44
CA ALA A 79 -1.23 -1.33 5.33
C ALA A 79 -0.10 -0.77 4.45
N PHE A 80 -0.43 -0.18 3.29
CA PHE A 80 0.56 0.43 2.41
C PHE A 80 1.38 1.54 3.11
N GLN A 81 0.72 2.42 3.87
CA GLN A 81 1.41 3.51 4.57
C GLN A 81 2.41 2.98 5.60
N ILE A 82 2.06 1.89 6.29
CA ILE A 82 2.96 1.21 7.22
C ILE A 82 4.17 0.64 6.46
N PHE A 83 3.93 -0.08 5.35
CA PHE A 83 5.02 -0.66 4.56
C PHE A 83 5.95 0.39 3.96
N ARG A 84 5.39 1.48 3.44
CA ARG A 84 6.18 2.60 2.91
C ARG A 84 7.02 3.24 4.00
N SER A 85 6.45 3.46 5.18
CA SER A 85 7.19 3.99 6.33
C SER A 85 8.32 3.04 6.73
N TYR A 86 8.08 1.72 6.69
CA TYR A 86 9.11 0.71 6.93
C TYR A 86 10.25 0.79 5.91
N GLU A 87 9.94 0.86 4.61
CA GLU A 87 10.95 1.00 3.57
C GLU A 87 11.75 2.30 3.70
N GLN A 88 11.10 3.41 4.07
CA GLN A 88 11.78 4.68 4.32
C GLN A 88 12.75 4.57 5.49
N MET A 89 12.33 3.94 6.59
CA MET A 89 13.19 3.71 7.74
C MET A 89 14.40 2.82 7.41
N LEU A 90 14.23 1.79 6.58
CA LEU A 90 15.34 0.93 6.14
C LEU A 90 16.40 1.67 5.32
N ARG A 91 16.05 2.81 4.73
CA ARG A 91 16.98 3.64 3.93
C ARG A 91 17.69 4.70 4.76
N ILE A 92 17.34 4.85 6.03
CA ILE A 92 18.00 5.81 6.92
C ILE A 92 19.42 5.31 7.21
N ASP A 93 20.41 6.13 6.88
CA ASP A 93 21.79 5.87 7.27
C ASP A 93 21.96 6.18 8.76
N THR A 94 22.12 5.13 9.56
CA THR A 94 22.27 5.23 11.01
C THR A 94 23.73 5.42 11.46
N THR A 95 24.69 5.43 10.53
CA THR A 95 26.12 5.52 10.88
C THR A 95 26.54 6.86 11.45
N GLN A 96 25.79 7.93 11.15
CA GLN A 96 26.06 9.29 11.64
C GLN A 96 25.18 9.70 12.84
N MET A 97 24.34 8.80 13.35
CA MET A 97 23.43 9.10 14.44
C MET A 97 24.11 9.07 15.80
N SER A 98 23.69 9.94 16.71
CA SER A 98 24.06 9.81 18.13
C SER A 98 23.48 8.51 18.72
N PRO A 99 24.04 7.97 19.81
CA PRO A 99 23.52 6.76 20.45
C PRO A 99 22.03 6.84 20.81
N GLU A 100 21.56 8.02 21.23
CA GLU A 100 20.16 8.29 21.58
C GLU A 100 19.25 8.28 20.34
N GLN A 101 19.71 8.89 19.23
CA GLN A 101 18.98 8.89 17.96
C GLN A 101 18.89 7.48 17.37
N ARG A 102 19.96 6.70 17.49
CA ARG A 102 19.99 5.30 17.06
C ARG A 102 18.99 4.45 17.85
N ALA A 103 18.98 4.57 19.17
CA ALA A 103 18.04 3.85 20.03
C ALA A 103 16.58 4.24 19.73
N ALA A 104 16.30 5.53 19.48
CA ALA A 104 14.98 5.98 19.06
C ALA A 104 14.57 5.42 17.69
N CYS A 105 15.50 5.39 16.73
CA CYS A 105 15.28 4.79 15.40
C CYS A 105 14.99 3.29 15.50
N GLU A 106 15.77 2.54 16.29
CA GLU A 106 15.55 1.11 16.51
C GLU A 106 14.19 0.84 17.16
N SER A 107 13.80 1.62 18.17
CA SER A 107 12.47 1.52 18.80
C SER A 107 11.33 1.80 17.81
N GLN A 108 11.48 2.81 16.95
CA GLN A 108 10.49 3.07 15.89
C GLN A 108 10.44 1.94 14.85
N MET A 109 11.59 1.37 14.46
CA MET A 109 11.64 0.23 13.55
C MET A 109 10.90 -0.98 14.12
N GLU A 110 11.06 -1.29 15.41
CA GLU A 110 10.34 -2.40 16.05
C GLU A 110 8.82 -2.18 16.07
N ARG A 111 8.39 -0.93 16.35
CA ARG A 111 6.97 -0.56 16.30
C ARG A 111 6.41 -0.74 14.90
N ILE A 112 7.12 -0.26 13.87
CA ILE A 112 6.68 -0.41 12.48
C ILE A 112 6.68 -1.88 12.06
N ARG A 113 7.70 -2.69 12.40
CA ARG A 113 7.72 -4.13 12.14
C ARG A 113 6.49 -4.83 12.75
N SER A 114 6.12 -4.46 13.96
CA SER A 114 4.93 -5.01 14.62
C SER A 114 3.64 -4.63 13.88
N LEU A 115 3.54 -3.38 13.40
CA LEU A 115 2.41 -2.92 12.59
C LEU A 115 2.37 -3.65 11.23
N VAL A 116 3.51 -3.86 10.57
CA VAL A 116 3.63 -4.62 9.33
C VAL A 116 3.11 -6.04 9.53
N ASN A 117 3.55 -6.73 10.57
CA ASN A 117 3.11 -8.10 10.83
C ASN A 117 1.60 -8.18 11.07
N ARG A 118 1.03 -7.22 11.83
CA ARG A 118 -0.43 -7.15 12.04
C ARG A 118 -1.19 -6.86 10.75
N ALA A 119 -0.70 -5.93 9.92
CA ALA A 119 -1.30 -5.62 8.64
C ALA A 119 -1.29 -6.84 7.71
N LYS A 120 -0.17 -7.57 7.64
CA LYS A 120 -0.08 -8.83 6.89
C LYS A 120 -1.09 -9.87 7.38
N SER A 121 -1.23 -10.05 8.69
CA SER A 121 -2.21 -10.99 9.25
C SER A 121 -3.64 -10.59 8.90
N ALA A 122 -4.00 -9.31 9.08
CA ALA A 122 -5.35 -8.80 8.77
C ALA A 122 -5.72 -8.96 7.29
N MET A 123 -4.74 -8.85 6.40
CA MET A 123 -4.92 -9.07 4.96
C MET A 123 -5.05 -10.54 4.56
N VAL A 124 -4.50 -11.48 5.34
CA VAL A 124 -4.67 -12.92 5.12
C VAL A 124 -6.00 -13.42 5.70
N GLU A 125 -6.56 -12.73 6.68
CA GLU A 125 -7.81 -13.08 7.36
C GLU A 125 -9.09 -12.56 6.68
N THR A 126 -8.99 -11.87 5.54
CA THR A 126 -10.16 -11.44 4.75
C THR A 126 -10.62 -12.62 3.87
N PRO A 127 -11.74 -13.29 4.20
CA PRO A 127 -11.91 -14.72 3.93
C PRO A 127 -12.45 -15.03 2.52
N GLU A 128 -11.73 -15.82 1.75
CA GLU A 128 -12.35 -17.00 1.13
C GLU A 128 -12.37 -18.09 2.20
N ASP A 129 -13.57 -18.51 2.61
CA ASP A 129 -14.03 -19.92 2.73
C ASP A 129 -15.12 -20.03 3.81
N LYS A 130 -16.38 -19.84 3.39
CA LYS A 130 -17.51 -20.48 4.05
C LYS A 130 -18.13 -21.40 3.00
N PRO A 131 -17.97 -22.73 3.10
CA PRO A 131 -18.66 -23.63 2.17
C PRO A 131 -20.17 -23.51 2.41
N PRO A 132 -21.00 -23.52 1.35
CA PRO A 132 -22.44 -23.56 1.52
C PRO A 132 -22.83 -24.91 2.15
N GLU A 133 -23.71 -24.85 3.15
CA GLU A 133 -24.37 -26.02 3.77
C GLU A 133 -25.17 -26.84 2.75
#